data_AF-A0A0G1E335-F1
#
_entry.id   AF-A0A0G1E335-F1
#
_cell.length_a   1.000
_cell.length_b   1.000
_cell.length_c   1.000
_cell.angle_alpha   90.00
_cell.angle_beta   90.00
_cell.angle_gamma   90.00
#
_symmetry.space_group_name_H-M   'P 1'
#
loop_
_entity.id
_entity.type
_entity.pdbx_description
1 polymer ?
#
loop_
_entity_poly.entity_id
_entity_poly.type
_entity_poly.pdbx_seq_one_letter_code
_entity_poly.pdbx_strand_id
1 'polypeptide(L)'
;MENENQKKYYRPVTNLLVFSVVLVIILFYFVGPKTSLSSKTNTFGQEKVAVSDLEKKVLPTEGVTLPVIWGDLGSKLVDAGVIDATKFKALYEQKGTFTDEYKNLLLGQDNGKIKITNENAGYILNLFWAFGLANKNPILETGEMSDPRYGGAENFASTGGWTIAKGNVMDHYSKHKLINLTPQQQALVDKVSRGIFRPCCGNSTHFPDCNHGMAMLGLLELMASQGISEQDMWSTALAVNAYWFPNNYLTIATYMKDKGVDWRDVKPQEMLGFDYSSSQGYAKIASQVVSSPAQRSGNGCGLDLGGAVSPPARSGSGCGLDSGGAVPPPRQQNGCGL
;
A
#
# COMPACT_ATOMS: atom_id res chain seq x y z
N MET A 1 76.36 -23.84 -44.06
CA MET A 1 77.73 -23.31 -44.08
C MET A 1 77.64 -21.84 -43.72
N GLU A 2 78.41 -21.46 -42.70
CA GLU A 2 78.39 -20.19 -41.97
C GLU A 2 78.54 -18.95 -42.85
N ASN A 3 78.00 -17.80 -42.44
CA ASN A 3 78.79 -16.75 -41.78
C ASN A 3 78.00 -15.47 -41.49
N GLU A 4 78.33 -14.89 -40.34
CA GLU A 4 78.50 -13.46 -40.03
C GLU A 4 77.63 -12.40 -40.74
N ASN A 5 77.01 -11.49 -39.97
CA ASN A 5 77.73 -10.27 -39.58
C ASN A 5 77.00 -9.43 -38.54
N GLN A 6 77.80 -8.79 -37.69
CA GLN A 6 77.42 -7.99 -36.55
C GLN A 6 77.00 -6.55 -36.91
N LYS A 7 76.06 -6.05 -36.09
CA LYS A 7 75.97 -4.70 -35.48
C LYS A 7 76.32 -3.47 -36.33
N LYS A 8 75.39 -2.52 -36.32
CA LYS A 8 75.70 -1.16 -35.86
C LYS A 8 74.54 -0.52 -35.09
N TYR A 9 74.94 -0.02 -33.93
CA TYR A 9 74.19 0.68 -32.89
C TYR A 9 73.73 2.06 -33.39
N TYR A 10 72.48 2.43 -33.11
CA TYR A 10 72.05 3.82 -33.01
C TYR A 10 71.31 4.00 -31.68
N ARG A 11 71.90 4.76 -30.76
CA ARG A 11 71.19 5.36 -29.63
C ARG A 11 70.93 6.82 -30.01
N PRO A 12 69.73 7.33 -29.69
CA PRO A 12 69.74 8.51 -28.84
C PRO A 12 68.73 8.40 -27.70
N VAL A 13 69.28 8.62 -26.51
CA VAL A 13 68.75 9.39 -25.38
C VAL A 13 67.32 9.94 -25.53
N THR A 14 66.38 9.36 -24.79
CA THR A 14 65.32 10.08 -24.06
C THR A 14 64.68 9.08 -23.11
N ASN A 15 64.89 9.19 -21.80
CA ASN A 15 64.02 8.64 -20.74
C ASN A 15 64.59 8.99 -19.35
N LEU A 16 64.81 10.28 -19.06
CA LEU A 16 65.23 10.75 -17.74
C LEU A 16 64.15 11.57 -17.00
N LEU A 17 62.88 11.46 -17.40
CA LEU A 17 61.76 12.18 -16.75
C LEU A 17 60.65 11.26 -16.20
N VAL A 18 60.67 9.96 -16.50
CA VAL A 18 59.59 9.05 -16.06
C VAL A 18 59.91 8.37 -14.72
N PHE A 19 61.18 8.30 -14.32
CA PHE A 19 61.59 7.64 -13.07
C PHE A 19 61.49 8.51 -11.80
N SER A 20 61.42 9.84 -11.93
CA SER A 20 61.33 10.76 -10.79
C SER A 20 59.90 10.94 -10.25
N VAL A 21 58.86 10.67 -11.05
CA VAL A 21 57.46 10.81 -10.61
C VAL A 21 56.98 9.58 -9.82
N VAL A 22 57.47 8.38 -10.14
CA VAL A 22 57.05 7.13 -9.48
C VAL A 22 57.60 7.00 -8.06
N LEU A 23 58.78 7.56 -7.77
CA LEU A 23 59.38 7.51 -6.43
C LEU A 23 58.73 8.45 -5.41
N VAL A 24 58.13 9.57 -5.86
CA VAL A 24 57.45 10.53 -4.96
C VAL A 24 56.08 10.00 -4.50
N ILE A 25 55.40 9.22 -5.35
CA ILE A 25 54.10 8.61 -5.00
C ILE A 25 54.28 7.51 -3.94
N ILE A 26 55.34 6.71 -4.04
CA ILE A 26 55.60 5.63 -3.07
C ILE A 26 56.00 6.20 -1.68
N LEU A 27 56.71 7.33 -1.62
CA LEU A 27 57.05 7.98 -0.35
C LEU A 27 55.84 8.64 0.35
N PHE A 28 54.85 9.15 -0.40
CA PHE A 28 53.60 9.66 0.17
C PHE A 28 52.67 8.55 0.70
N TYR A 29 52.75 7.33 0.16
CA TYR A 29 51.96 6.20 0.65
C TYR A 29 52.48 5.60 1.98
N PHE A 30 53.78 5.75 2.29
CA PHE A 30 54.39 5.12 3.47
C PHE A 30 54.71 6.10 4.63
N VAL A 31 54.71 7.42 4.42
CA VAL A 31 55.07 8.41 5.46
C VAL A 31 54.07 9.58 5.54
N GLY A 32 52.77 9.29 5.43
CA GLY A 32 51.71 10.24 5.74
C GLY A 32 51.48 10.39 7.25
N PRO A 33 51.27 11.60 7.79
CA PRO A 33 51.07 11.80 9.23
C PRO A 33 49.78 11.12 9.70
N LYS A 34 49.91 10.22 10.68
CA LYS A 34 48.79 9.59 11.41
C LYS A 34 48.04 10.66 12.21
N THR A 35 47.20 11.42 11.53
CA THR A 35 46.15 12.20 12.16
C THR A 35 45.08 11.22 12.63
N SER A 36 44.98 11.03 13.94
CA SER A 36 43.82 10.37 14.53
C SER A 36 42.62 11.28 14.32
N LEU A 37 41.96 11.14 13.18
CA LEU A 37 40.56 11.49 13.03
C LEU A 37 39.83 10.63 14.06
N SER A 38 39.56 11.25 15.21
CA SER A 38 38.59 10.78 16.18
C SER A 38 37.31 10.57 15.39
N SER A 39 37.08 9.31 15.01
CA SER A 39 35.80 8.85 14.53
C SER A 39 34.87 9.07 15.70
N LYS A 40 34.20 10.23 15.71
CA LYS A 40 32.97 10.41 16.46
C LYS A 40 32.08 9.30 15.93
N THR A 41 32.04 8.20 16.66
CA THR A 41 30.97 7.23 16.56
C THR A 41 29.72 8.06 16.81
N ASN A 42 29.11 8.54 15.73
CA ASN A 42 27.70 8.84 15.74
C ASN A 42 27.07 7.49 15.97
N THR A 43 26.94 7.15 17.25
CA THR A 43 25.85 6.34 17.73
C THR A 43 24.63 6.96 17.06
N PHE A 44 24.19 6.37 15.96
CA PHE A 44 22.79 6.43 15.56
C PHE A 44 22.06 5.77 16.72
N GLY A 45 21.90 6.53 17.80
CA GLY A 45 20.83 6.30 18.72
C GLY A 45 19.61 6.22 17.84
N GLN A 46 18.93 5.09 17.90
CA GLN A 46 17.52 5.09 17.60
C GLN A 46 16.91 6.12 18.56
N GLU A 47 16.90 7.39 18.15
CA GLU A 47 15.87 8.30 18.59
C GLU A 47 14.59 7.62 18.14
N LYS A 48 13.88 7.02 19.10
CA LYS A 48 12.44 6.84 18.97
C LYS A 48 11.94 8.21 18.56
N VAL A 49 11.63 8.38 17.28
CA VAL A 49 10.91 9.55 16.79
C VAL A 49 9.73 9.69 17.72
N ALA A 50 9.69 10.79 18.47
CA ALA A 50 8.64 11.01 19.44
C ALA A 50 7.33 11.10 18.66
N VAL A 51 6.56 10.00 18.67
CA VAL A 51 5.25 9.90 18.03
C VAL A 51 4.41 11.05 18.56
N SER A 52 3.90 11.89 17.66
CA SER A 52 3.13 13.07 18.05
C SER A 52 1.85 12.67 18.80
N ASP A 53 1.36 13.52 19.70
CA ASP A 53 0.10 13.21 20.41
C ASP A 53 -1.10 13.09 19.46
N LEU A 54 -1.04 13.77 18.30
CA LEU A 54 -2.05 13.63 17.25
C LEU A 54 -1.97 12.24 16.62
N GLU A 55 -0.75 11.78 16.31
CA GLU A 55 -0.54 10.47 15.72
C GLU A 55 -1.01 9.34 16.63
N LYS A 56 -0.77 9.41 17.95
CA LYS A 56 -1.31 8.42 18.91
C LYS A 56 -2.83 8.39 18.97
N LYS A 57 -3.50 9.51 18.67
CA LYS A 57 -4.98 9.58 18.65
C LYS A 57 -5.55 8.99 17.36
N VAL A 58 -4.88 9.18 16.23
CA VAL A 58 -5.32 8.70 14.91
C VAL A 58 -4.92 7.24 14.69
N LEU A 59 -3.70 6.88 15.11
CA LEU A 59 -3.03 5.59 14.93
C LEU A 59 -2.45 5.15 16.29
N PRO A 60 -3.28 4.67 17.23
CA PRO A 60 -2.79 4.08 18.46
C PRO A 60 -1.70 3.04 18.19
N THR A 61 -0.55 3.17 18.85
CA THR A 61 0.62 2.31 18.61
C THR A 61 0.31 0.85 18.96
N GLU A 62 -0.53 0.64 19.97
CA GLU A 62 -1.00 -0.66 20.37
C GLU A 62 -1.97 -1.30 19.37
N GLY A 63 -2.52 -0.55 18.40
CA GLY A 63 -3.53 -1.04 17.49
C GLY A 63 -4.97 -0.92 18.01
N VAL A 64 -5.92 -1.30 17.17
CA VAL A 64 -7.36 -1.32 17.50
C VAL A 64 -7.91 -2.72 17.31
N THR A 65 -8.61 -3.25 18.32
CA THR A 65 -9.34 -4.51 18.20
C THR A 65 -10.66 -4.27 17.48
N LEU A 66 -10.84 -4.91 16.33
CA LEU A 66 -12.06 -4.83 15.54
C LEU A 66 -13.20 -5.60 16.23
N PRO A 67 -14.46 -5.15 16.13
CA PRO A 67 -15.60 -5.80 16.77
C PRO A 67 -16.10 -7.02 15.97
N VAL A 68 -15.23 -7.69 15.22
CA VAL A 68 -15.56 -8.88 14.43
C VAL A 68 -14.73 -10.07 14.88
N ILE A 69 -15.35 -11.24 14.92
CA ILE A 69 -14.69 -12.53 15.11
C ILE A 69 -14.33 -13.10 13.74
N TRP A 70 -13.08 -13.50 13.55
CA TRP A 70 -12.61 -14.05 12.26
C TRP A 70 -12.99 -15.52 12.05
N GLY A 71 -12.99 -16.32 13.12
CA GLY A 71 -13.34 -17.74 13.07
C GLY A 71 -12.44 -18.55 12.15
N ASP A 72 -13.05 -19.25 11.21
CA ASP A 72 -12.44 -20.12 10.19
C ASP A 72 -12.45 -19.49 8.78
N LEU A 73 -12.68 -18.18 8.65
CA LEU A 73 -12.83 -17.56 7.32
C LEU A 73 -11.57 -17.72 6.45
N GLY A 74 -10.38 -17.62 7.03
CA GLY A 74 -9.13 -17.82 6.30
C GLY A 74 -9.03 -19.22 5.69
N SER A 75 -9.32 -20.26 6.48
CA SER A 75 -9.24 -21.64 6.00
C SER A 75 -10.31 -21.91 4.93
N LYS A 76 -11.54 -21.40 5.10
CA LYS A 76 -12.59 -21.47 4.07
C LYS A 76 -12.17 -20.82 2.76
N LEU A 77 -11.49 -19.67 2.80
CA LEU A 77 -10.98 -18.98 1.60
C LEU A 77 -9.88 -19.79 0.90
N VAL A 78 -9.02 -20.46 1.66
CA VAL A 78 -7.97 -21.35 1.13
C VAL A 78 -8.56 -22.61 0.50
N ASP A 79 -9.53 -23.22 1.18
CA ASP A 79 -10.21 -24.44 0.73
C ASP A 79 -11.03 -24.18 -0.54
N ALA A 80 -11.71 -23.04 -0.60
CA ALA A 80 -12.46 -22.59 -1.78
C ALA A 80 -11.57 -22.17 -2.96
N GLY A 81 -10.24 -22.09 -2.78
CA GLY A 81 -9.28 -21.69 -3.81
C GLY A 81 -9.20 -20.18 -4.06
N VAL A 82 -9.93 -19.37 -3.28
CA VAL A 82 -9.85 -17.90 -3.34
C VAL A 82 -8.44 -17.42 -2.99
N ILE A 83 -7.82 -18.09 -2.01
CA ILE A 83 -6.43 -17.91 -1.62
C ILE A 83 -5.65 -19.19 -1.94
N ASP A 84 -4.63 -19.09 -2.78
CA ASP A 84 -3.54 -20.06 -2.82
C ASP A 84 -2.63 -19.80 -1.61
N ALA A 85 -2.75 -20.63 -0.57
CA ALA A 85 -2.00 -20.46 0.67
C ALA A 85 -0.48 -20.43 0.47
N THR A 86 0.05 -21.14 -0.53
CA THR A 86 1.50 -21.16 -0.82
C THR A 86 1.92 -19.82 -1.41
N LYS A 87 1.17 -19.32 -2.42
CA LYS A 87 1.44 -18.00 -2.99
C LYS A 87 1.28 -16.90 -1.95
N PHE A 88 0.25 -16.97 -1.12
CA PHE A 88 -0.03 -15.98 -0.09
C PHE A 88 1.08 -15.89 0.94
N LYS A 89 1.55 -17.04 1.45
CA LYS A 89 2.69 -17.10 2.39
C LYS A 89 3.95 -16.50 1.78
N ALA A 90 4.25 -16.82 0.52
CA ALA A 90 5.45 -16.33 -0.16
C ALA A 90 5.53 -14.79 -0.20
N LEU A 91 4.39 -14.08 -0.24
CA LEU A 91 4.36 -12.60 -0.18
C LEU A 91 4.96 -12.03 1.11
N TYR A 92 4.87 -12.77 2.22
CA TYR A 92 5.26 -12.31 3.56
C TYR A 92 6.55 -12.97 4.06
N GLU A 93 6.81 -14.21 3.65
CA GLU A 93 8.04 -14.94 3.99
C GLU A 93 9.28 -14.29 3.38
N GLN A 94 9.19 -13.80 2.13
CA GLN A 94 10.29 -13.08 1.47
C GLN A 94 10.74 -11.84 2.26
N LYS A 95 9.88 -11.30 3.11
CA LYS A 95 10.12 -10.10 3.92
C LYS A 95 10.37 -10.42 5.40
N GLY A 96 10.39 -11.69 5.79
CA GLY A 96 10.54 -12.11 7.19
C GLY A 96 9.33 -11.74 8.09
N THR A 97 8.15 -11.53 7.49
CA THR A 97 6.97 -10.99 8.19
C THR A 97 5.86 -12.02 8.43
N PHE A 98 6.02 -13.28 8.01
CA PHE A 98 4.99 -14.29 8.19
C PHE A 98 5.01 -14.86 9.62
N THR A 99 4.20 -14.27 10.50
CA THR A 99 4.11 -14.63 11.92
C THR A 99 3.17 -15.82 12.16
N ASP A 100 3.21 -16.38 13.38
CA ASP A 100 2.21 -17.39 13.80
C ASP A 100 0.79 -16.84 13.81
N GLU A 101 0.61 -15.55 14.11
CA GLU A 101 -0.69 -14.87 14.00
C GLU A 101 -1.20 -14.93 12.55
N TYR A 102 -0.35 -14.61 11.56
CA TYR A 102 -0.74 -14.66 10.16
C TYR A 102 -1.06 -16.08 9.73
N LYS A 103 -0.26 -17.05 10.16
CA LYS A 103 -0.54 -18.46 9.92
C LYS A 103 -1.89 -18.88 10.49
N ASN A 104 -2.23 -18.44 11.70
CA ASN A 104 -3.50 -18.76 12.35
C ASN A 104 -4.68 -18.06 11.67
N LEU A 105 -4.55 -16.78 11.30
CA LEU A 105 -5.60 -16.08 10.54
C LEU A 105 -5.82 -16.72 9.17
N LEU A 106 -4.79 -17.26 8.52
CA LEU A 106 -4.92 -17.92 7.22
C LEU A 106 -5.47 -19.35 7.29
N LEU A 107 -5.07 -20.15 8.29
CA LEU A 107 -5.29 -21.61 8.28
C LEU A 107 -6.01 -22.13 9.54
N GLY A 108 -6.12 -21.31 10.58
CA GLY A 108 -6.79 -21.64 11.83
C GLY A 108 -8.31 -21.73 11.66
N GLN A 109 -8.95 -22.40 12.62
CA GLN A 109 -10.39 -22.72 12.59
C GLN A 109 -11.20 -21.96 13.65
N ASP A 110 -10.54 -21.36 14.64
CA ASP A 110 -11.20 -20.70 15.77
C ASP A 110 -10.47 -19.40 16.14
N ASN A 111 -10.32 -18.52 15.16
CA ASN A 111 -9.70 -17.22 15.40
C ASN A 111 -10.69 -16.28 16.10
N GLY A 112 -10.21 -15.60 17.14
CA GLY A 112 -11.01 -14.60 17.86
C GLY A 112 -11.16 -13.28 17.12
N LYS A 113 -11.16 -12.19 17.89
CA LYS A 113 -11.20 -10.84 17.33
C LYS A 113 -9.88 -10.48 16.65
N ILE A 114 -9.96 -9.77 15.53
CA ILE A 114 -8.81 -9.24 14.81
C ILE A 114 -8.34 -7.95 15.48
N LYS A 115 -7.02 -7.80 15.66
CA LYS A 115 -6.42 -6.52 16.04
C LYS A 115 -5.67 -5.95 14.83
N ILE A 116 -6.04 -4.74 14.41
CA ILE A 116 -5.29 -4.02 13.37
C ILE A 116 -4.22 -3.14 14.02
N THR A 117 -2.99 -3.21 13.50
CA THR A 117 -1.84 -2.40 13.90
C THR A 117 -1.15 -1.86 12.66
N ASN A 118 -0.19 -0.94 12.82
CA ASN A 118 0.59 -0.44 11.68
C ASN A 118 1.38 -1.56 10.98
N GLU A 119 1.83 -2.57 11.74
CA GLU A 119 2.64 -3.68 11.24
C GLU A 119 1.82 -4.68 10.42
N ASN A 120 0.55 -4.90 10.80
CA ASN A 120 -0.30 -5.92 10.17
C ASN A 120 -1.40 -5.38 9.24
N ALA A 121 -1.57 -4.06 9.13
CA ALA A 121 -2.63 -3.43 8.35
C ALA A 121 -2.73 -3.97 6.91
N GLY A 122 -1.60 -4.17 6.23
CA GLY A 122 -1.56 -4.72 4.88
C GLY A 122 -1.91 -6.21 4.79
N TYR A 123 -1.61 -7.00 5.82
CA TYR A 123 -2.01 -8.39 5.91
C TYR A 123 -3.52 -8.52 6.10
N ILE A 124 -4.06 -7.74 7.04
CA ILE A 124 -5.50 -7.67 7.32
C ILE A 124 -6.27 -7.15 6.10
N LEU A 125 -5.73 -6.17 5.37
CA LEU A 125 -6.30 -5.71 4.10
C LEU A 125 -6.46 -6.87 3.11
N ASN A 126 -5.42 -7.67 2.90
CA ASN A 126 -5.45 -8.75 1.91
C ASN A 126 -6.42 -9.88 2.30
N LEU A 127 -6.57 -10.18 3.59
CA LEU A 127 -7.57 -11.14 4.06
C LEU A 127 -9.00 -10.64 3.82
N PHE A 128 -9.28 -9.38 4.17
CA PHE A 128 -10.61 -8.81 3.92
C PHE A 128 -10.87 -8.60 2.43
N TRP A 129 -9.84 -8.32 1.63
CA TRP A 129 -9.96 -8.25 0.17
C TRP A 129 -10.37 -9.61 -0.40
N ALA A 130 -9.67 -10.69 -0.04
CA ALA A 130 -10.05 -12.04 -0.44
C ALA A 130 -11.51 -12.35 -0.06
N PHE A 131 -11.87 -12.01 1.18
CA PHE A 131 -13.20 -12.26 1.71
C PHE A 131 -14.28 -11.48 0.96
N GLY A 132 -14.13 -10.16 0.83
CA GLY A 132 -15.10 -9.31 0.13
C GLY A 132 -15.21 -9.66 -1.35
N LEU A 133 -14.11 -10.08 -2.00
CA LEU A 133 -14.14 -10.52 -3.39
C LEU A 133 -14.96 -11.80 -3.57
N ALA A 134 -14.78 -12.77 -2.66
CA ALA A 134 -15.32 -14.11 -2.83
C ALA A 134 -16.73 -14.28 -2.28
N ASN A 135 -17.06 -13.56 -1.21
CA ASN A 135 -18.35 -13.68 -0.57
C ASN A 135 -19.46 -13.19 -1.52
N LYS A 136 -20.52 -13.98 -1.64
CA LYS A 136 -21.63 -13.69 -2.55
C LYS A 136 -22.40 -12.47 -2.05
N ASN A 137 -22.42 -11.39 -2.84
CA ASN A 137 -23.11 -10.15 -2.48
C ASN A 137 -23.76 -9.47 -3.69
N PRO A 138 -25.02 -9.02 -3.60
CA PRO A 138 -25.70 -8.30 -4.69
C PRO A 138 -25.01 -6.99 -5.12
N ILE A 139 -24.22 -6.35 -4.24
CA ILE A 139 -23.41 -5.16 -4.59
C ILE A 139 -22.42 -5.49 -5.71
N LEU A 140 -21.85 -6.70 -5.70
CA LEU A 140 -20.91 -7.15 -6.72
C LEU A 140 -21.61 -7.67 -7.98
N GLU A 141 -22.79 -8.28 -7.82
CA GLU A 141 -23.51 -8.90 -8.95
C GLU A 141 -24.34 -7.90 -9.78
N THR A 142 -24.84 -6.85 -9.12
CA THR A 142 -25.80 -5.91 -9.72
C THR A 142 -25.44 -4.43 -9.46
N GLY A 143 -24.35 -4.16 -8.74
CA GLY A 143 -23.85 -2.81 -8.48
C GLY A 143 -22.92 -2.28 -9.58
N GLU A 144 -22.18 -1.22 -9.26
CA GLU A 144 -21.45 -0.39 -10.22
C GLU A 144 -20.37 -1.16 -11.00
N MET A 145 -19.71 -2.14 -10.38
CA MET A 145 -18.71 -2.97 -11.07
C MET A 145 -19.31 -3.84 -12.19
N SER A 146 -20.62 -4.13 -12.12
CA SER A 146 -21.33 -4.90 -13.13
C SER A 146 -21.88 -4.04 -14.28
N ASP A 147 -21.74 -2.71 -14.20
CA ASP A 147 -22.25 -1.81 -15.24
C ASP A 147 -21.52 -2.06 -16.57
N PRO A 148 -22.27 -2.36 -17.66
CA PRO A 148 -21.70 -2.64 -18.99
C PRO A 148 -20.75 -1.57 -19.50
N ARG A 149 -20.87 -0.31 -19.05
CA ARG A 149 -19.97 0.77 -19.44
C ARG A 149 -18.50 0.54 -19.08
N TYR A 150 -18.23 -0.35 -18.13
CA TYR A 150 -16.88 -0.70 -17.69
C TYR A 150 -16.31 -1.96 -18.36
N GLY A 151 -17.09 -2.63 -19.21
CA GLY A 151 -16.65 -3.85 -19.91
C GLY A 151 -16.57 -5.09 -19.02
N GLY A 152 -17.19 -5.05 -17.83
CA GLY A 152 -17.23 -6.16 -16.87
C GLY A 152 -16.36 -5.94 -15.63
N ALA A 153 -16.59 -6.78 -14.62
CA ALA A 153 -15.97 -6.66 -13.31
C ALA A 153 -14.50 -7.11 -13.26
N GLU A 154 -13.99 -7.78 -14.29
CA GLU A 154 -12.69 -8.48 -14.30
C GLU A 154 -11.46 -7.56 -14.36
N ASN A 155 -11.60 -6.35 -14.89
CA ASN A 155 -10.48 -5.44 -15.16
C ASN A 155 -10.28 -4.36 -14.08
N PHE A 156 -11.04 -4.43 -13.00
CA PHE A 156 -10.84 -3.54 -11.86
C PHE A 156 -9.63 -3.97 -11.02
N ALA A 157 -9.03 -3.04 -10.30
CA ALA A 157 -7.88 -3.36 -9.47
C ALA A 157 -8.23 -4.36 -8.34
N SER A 158 -9.48 -4.36 -7.87
CA SER A 158 -9.96 -5.34 -6.89
C SER A 158 -10.11 -6.75 -7.43
N THR A 159 -10.18 -6.97 -8.74
CA THR A 159 -10.32 -8.30 -9.35
C THR A 159 -9.08 -8.68 -10.13
N GLY A 160 -8.72 -7.91 -11.15
CA GLY A 160 -7.52 -8.13 -11.96
C GLY A 160 -6.21 -8.02 -11.15
N GLY A 161 -6.22 -7.30 -10.03
CA GLY A 161 -5.09 -7.24 -9.10
C GLY A 161 -4.96 -8.44 -8.17
N TRP A 162 -5.94 -9.34 -8.11
CA TRP A 162 -5.93 -10.51 -7.23
C TRP A 162 -5.37 -11.75 -7.96
N THR A 163 -4.04 -11.84 -8.01
CA THR A 163 -3.28 -12.83 -8.80
C THR A 163 -2.99 -14.14 -8.04
N ILE A 164 -3.42 -14.22 -6.79
CA ILE A 164 -3.09 -15.29 -5.84
C ILE A 164 -4.22 -16.31 -5.64
N ALA A 165 -5.28 -16.27 -6.44
CA ALA A 165 -6.28 -17.33 -6.47
C ALA A 165 -5.72 -18.62 -7.13
N LYS A 166 -6.37 -19.74 -6.84
CA LYS A 166 -6.21 -20.99 -7.60
C LYS A 166 -7.15 -20.94 -8.80
N GLY A 167 -6.61 -20.76 -10.00
CA GLY A 167 -7.41 -20.60 -11.21
C GLY A 167 -7.74 -19.14 -11.49
N ASN A 168 -8.85 -18.88 -12.17
CA ASN A 168 -9.26 -17.52 -12.52
C ASN A 168 -10.00 -16.86 -11.34
N VAL A 169 -9.63 -15.64 -10.99
CA VAL A 169 -10.29 -14.86 -9.94
C VAL A 169 -11.80 -14.72 -10.15
N MET A 170 -12.26 -14.64 -11.40
CA MET A 170 -13.68 -14.50 -11.74
C MET A 170 -14.49 -15.76 -11.46
N ASP A 171 -13.84 -16.91 -11.27
CA ASP A 171 -14.47 -18.15 -10.78
C ASP A 171 -14.79 -18.07 -9.27
N HIS A 172 -14.26 -17.06 -8.57
CA HIS A 172 -14.50 -16.81 -7.15
C HIS A 172 -15.28 -15.53 -6.88
N TYR A 173 -15.25 -14.55 -7.79
CA TYR A 173 -15.94 -13.26 -7.65
C TYR A 173 -17.44 -13.42 -7.33
N SER A 174 -17.84 -13.02 -6.11
CA SER A 174 -19.21 -13.13 -5.59
C SER A 174 -19.83 -14.53 -5.74
N LYS A 175 -19.03 -15.60 -5.58
CA LYS A 175 -19.51 -16.99 -5.77
C LYS A 175 -19.80 -17.74 -4.48
N HIS A 176 -19.05 -17.46 -3.42
CA HIS A 176 -19.02 -18.30 -2.23
C HIS A 176 -19.94 -17.76 -1.16
N LYS A 177 -20.79 -18.60 -0.55
CA LYS A 177 -21.63 -18.20 0.59
C LYS A 177 -20.87 -18.39 1.89
N LEU A 178 -19.83 -17.57 2.09
CA LEU A 178 -18.96 -17.65 3.26
C LEU A 178 -19.67 -17.18 4.52
N ILE A 179 -20.54 -16.18 4.38
CA ILE A 179 -21.52 -15.75 5.37
C ILE A 179 -22.89 -15.55 4.71
N ASN A 180 -23.95 -15.53 5.52
CA ASN A 180 -25.30 -15.22 5.04
C ASN A 180 -25.78 -13.93 5.72
N LEU A 181 -26.18 -12.95 4.92
CA LEU A 181 -26.81 -11.72 5.40
C LEU A 181 -28.32 -11.83 5.28
N THR A 182 -29.04 -11.46 6.34
CA THR A 182 -30.48 -11.16 6.26
C THR A 182 -30.72 -9.93 5.38
N PRO A 183 -31.95 -9.74 4.85
CA PRO A 183 -32.27 -8.54 4.07
C PRO A 183 -31.96 -7.23 4.80
N GLN A 184 -32.17 -7.18 6.12
CA GLN A 184 -31.89 -6.01 6.94
C GLN A 184 -30.38 -5.77 7.07
N GLN A 185 -29.59 -6.83 7.28
CA GLN A 185 -28.13 -6.73 7.32
C GLN A 185 -27.55 -6.31 5.96
N GLN A 186 -28.06 -6.87 4.86
CA GLN A 186 -27.65 -6.46 3.51
C GLN A 186 -27.99 -4.98 3.22
N ALA A 187 -29.19 -4.53 3.62
CA ALA A 187 -29.58 -3.12 3.47
C ALA A 187 -28.67 -2.19 4.28
N LEU A 188 -28.21 -2.62 5.46
CA LEU A 188 -27.24 -1.88 6.26
C LEU A 188 -25.87 -1.80 5.56
N VAL A 189 -25.38 -2.90 4.98
CA VAL A 189 -24.14 -2.90 4.18
C VAL A 189 -24.26 -1.97 2.98
N ASP A 190 -25.37 -2.05 2.23
CA ASP A 190 -25.64 -1.15 1.09
C ASP A 190 -25.60 0.32 1.52
N LYS A 191 -26.33 0.68 2.57
CA LYS A 191 -26.37 2.05 3.11
C LYS A 191 -24.98 2.55 3.52
N VAL A 192 -24.26 1.78 4.33
CA VAL A 192 -22.99 2.21 4.92
C VAL A 192 -21.88 2.29 3.87
N SER A 193 -21.80 1.30 2.98
CA SER A 193 -20.76 1.26 1.93
C SER A 193 -20.83 2.45 0.97
N ARG A 194 -22.00 3.05 0.75
CA ARG A 194 -22.18 4.25 -0.10
C ARG A 194 -21.53 5.51 0.46
N GLY A 195 -21.39 5.60 1.79
CA GLY A 195 -20.82 6.78 2.46
C GLY A 195 -19.34 6.67 2.81
N ILE A 196 -18.71 5.53 2.56
CA ILE A 196 -17.30 5.30 2.88
C ILE A 196 -16.45 5.50 1.63
N PHE A 197 -15.57 6.50 1.66
CA PHE A 197 -14.58 6.77 0.61
C PHE A 197 -13.18 6.44 1.10
N ARG A 198 -12.24 6.32 0.15
CA ARG A 198 -10.83 6.03 0.41
C ARG A 198 -9.95 7.01 -0.37
N PRO A 199 -8.94 7.66 0.24
CA PRO A 199 -8.19 8.75 -0.39
C PRO A 199 -7.47 8.39 -1.69
N CYS A 200 -7.33 7.09 -1.99
CA CYS A 200 -6.74 6.59 -3.23
C CYS A 200 -7.67 6.69 -4.45
N CYS A 201 -8.99 6.82 -4.27
CA CYS A 201 -9.96 6.82 -5.38
C CYS A 201 -11.17 7.74 -5.17
N GLY A 202 -11.94 7.96 -6.23
CA GLY A 202 -13.13 8.83 -6.19
C GLY A 202 -14.44 8.10 -5.86
N ASN A 203 -14.39 6.77 -5.83
CA ASN A 203 -15.55 5.90 -5.66
C ASN A 203 -15.77 5.54 -4.18
N SER A 204 -17.02 5.32 -3.78
CA SER A 204 -17.34 4.80 -2.45
C SER A 204 -17.04 3.30 -2.34
N THR A 205 -17.08 2.74 -1.15
CA THR A 205 -16.95 1.28 -0.92
C THR A 205 -18.07 0.50 -1.61
N HIS A 206 -19.23 1.11 -1.88
CA HIS A 206 -20.30 0.48 -2.66
C HIS A 206 -19.89 0.20 -4.11
N PHE A 207 -18.90 0.95 -4.64
CA PHE A 207 -18.21 0.63 -5.88
C PHE A 207 -16.78 0.15 -5.56
N PRO A 208 -16.60 -1.14 -5.18
CA PRO A 208 -15.33 -1.68 -4.67
C PRO A 208 -14.34 -2.01 -5.80
N ASP A 209 -14.02 -1.00 -6.62
CA ASP A 209 -13.12 -1.07 -7.78
C ASP A 209 -11.63 -1.27 -7.45
N CYS A 210 -11.23 -1.02 -6.21
CA CYS A 210 -9.87 -1.23 -5.71
C CYS A 210 -9.84 -2.17 -4.51
N ASN A 211 -8.66 -2.75 -4.24
CA ASN A 211 -8.43 -3.66 -3.13
C ASN A 211 -8.93 -3.12 -1.77
N HIS A 212 -8.71 -1.83 -1.47
CA HIS A 212 -9.19 -1.20 -0.23
C HIS A 212 -10.73 -1.15 -0.15
N GLY A 213 -11.41 -1.01 -1.29
CA GLY A 213 -12.89 -1.02 -1.32
C GLY A 213 -13.43 -2.39 -1.12
N MET A 214 -12.87 -3.36 -1.83
CA MET A 214 -13.24 -4.75 -1.68
C MET A 214 -12.98 -5.25 -0.25
N ALA A 215 -11.85 -4.86 0.35
CA ALA A 215 -11.55 -5.15 1.74
C ALA A 215 -12.53 -4.48 2.70
N MET A 216 -12.83 -3.19 2.51
CA MET A 216 -13.81 -2.50 3.35
C MET A 216 -15.20 -3.14 3.22
N LEU A 217 -15.63 -3.51 1.99
CA LEU A 217 -16.88 -4.21 1.77
C LEU A 217 -16.92 -5.53 2.56
N GLY A 218 -15.88 -6.36 2.44
CA GLY A 218 -15.78 -7.60 3.21
C GLY A 218 -15.85 -7.39 4.72
N LEU A 219 -15.18 -6.36 5.25
CA LEU A 219 -15.29 -6.02 6.67
C LEU A 219 -16.74 -5.65 7.06
N LEU A 220 -17.41 -4.81 6.28
CA LEU A 220 -18.79 -4.37 6.56
C LEU A 220 -19.77 -5.55 6.50
N GLU A 221 -19.60 -6.47 5.56
CA GLU A 221 -20.40 -7.70 5.48
C GLU A 221 -20.22 -8.56 6.72
N LEU A 222 -18.98 -8.76 7.16
CA LEU A 222 -18.69 -9.53 8.37
C LEU A 222 -19.31 -8.87 9.61
N MET A 223 -19.14 -7.56 9.77
CA MET A 223 -19.75 -6.78 10.84
C MET A 223 -21.28 -6.92 10.85
N ALA A 224 -21.92 -6.75 9.70
CA ALA A 224 -23.37 -6.86 9.58
C ALA A 224 -23.85 -8.27 9.94
N SER A 225 -23.18 -9.33 9.46
CA SER A 225 -23.51 -10.72 9.78
C SER A 225 -23.46 -11.04 11.27
N GLN A 226 -22.59 -10.33 12.02
CA GLN A 226 -22.41 -10.49 13.46
C GLN A 226 -23.27 -9.52 14.29
N GLY A 227 -24.19 -8.78 13.64
CA GLY A 227 -25.13 -7.90 14.31
C GLY A 227 -24.51 -6.62 14.86
N ILE A 228 -23.35 -6.21 14.34
CA ILE A 228 -22.70 -4.96 14.74
C ILE A 228 -23.54 -3.76 14.29
N SER A 229 -23.63 -2.74 15.15
CA SER A 229 -24.48 -1.57 14.93
C SER A 229 -23.95 -0.69 13.79
N GLU A 230 -24.83 0.08 13.15
CA GLU A 230 -24.42 1.07 12.13
C GLU A 230 -23.35 2.04 12.66
N GLN A 231 -23.52 2.53 13.89
CA GLN A 231 -22.58 3.46 14.52
C GLN A 231 -21.19 2.83 14.69
N ASP A 232 -21.13 1.57 15.07
CA ASP A 232 -19.86 0.84 15.21
C ASP A 232 -19.24 0.52 13.85
N MET A 233 -20.05 0.31 12.80
CA MET A 233 -19.56 0.18 11.41
C MET A 233 -18.82 1.45 10.96
N TRP A 234 -19.41 2.62 11.19
CA TRP A 234 -18.75 3.89 10.86
C TRP A 234 -17.46 4.10 11.66
N SER A 235 -17.49 3.84 12.96
CA SER A 235 -16.33 4.03 13.84
C SER A 235 -15.20 3.06 13.49
N THR A 236 -15.53 1.80 13.20
CA THR A 236 -14.57 0.77 12.79
C THR A 236 -13.99 1.07 11.42
N ALA A 237 -14.82 1.49 10.45
CA ALA A 237 -14.35 1.88 9.12
C ALA A 237 -13.38 3.07 9.19
N LEU A 238 -13.62 4.05 10.06
CA LEU A 238 -12.70 5.17 10.29
C LEU A 238 -11.35 4.68 10.81
N ALA A 239 -11.36 3.82 11.83
CA ALA A 239 -10.13 3.26 12.39
C ALA A 239 -9.35 2.46 11.33
N VAL A 240 -10.03 1.59 10.59
CA VAL A 240 -9.40 0.74 9.57
C VAL A 240 -8.84 1.55 8.40
N ASN A 241 -9.59 2.54 7.90
CA ASN A 241 -9.07 3.44 6.88
C ASN A 241 -7.87 4.24 7.37
N ALA A 242 -7.83 4.65 8.65
CA ALA A 242 -6.66 5.34 9.20
C ALA A 242 -5.42 4.44 9.13
N TYR A 243 -5.51 3.16 9.52
CA TYR A 243 -4.39 2.22 9.40
C TYR A 243 -4.01 1.88 7.95
N TRP A 244 -4.96 1.89 7.02
CA TRP A 244 -4.66 1.67 5.58
C TRP A 244 -4.10 2.90 4.88
N PHE A 245 -4.42 4.11 5.37
CA PHE A 245 -3.98 5.38 4.79
C PHE A 245 -3.43 6.33 5.87
N PRO A 246 -2.37 5.93 6.60
CA PRO A 246 -1.92 6.63 7.81
C PRO A 246 -1.59 8.09 7.55
N ASN A 247 -0.81 8.37 6.51
CA ASN A 247 -0.43 9.75 6.16
C ASN A 247 -1.67 10.61 5.84
N ASN A 248 -2.62 10.08 5.08
CA ASN A 248 -3.83 10.81 4.69
C ASN A 248 -4.68 11.16 5.92
N TYR A 249 -4.87 10.20 6.82
CA TYR A 249 -5.68 10.43 8.03
C TYR A 249 -4.97 11.32 9.05
N LEU A 250 -3.64 11.30 9.13
CA LEU A 250 -2.88 12.30 9.90
C LEU A 250 -3.01 13.71 9.32
N THR A 251 -3.05 13.86 7.99
CA THR A 251 -3.31 15.14 7.34
C THR A 251 -4.74 15.62 7.61
N ILE A 252 -5.75 14.75 7.48
CA ILE A 252 -7.14 15.09 7.81
C ILE A 252 -7.25 15.48 9.29
N ALA A 253 -6.60 14.75 10.20
CA ALA A 253 -6.61 15.05 11.62
C ALA A 253 -5.94 16.40 11.93
N THR A 254 -4.85 16.73 11.23
CA THR A 254 -4.21 18.05 11.33
C THR A 254 -5.16 19.15 10.87
N TYR A 255 -5.85 18.95 9.75
CA TYR A 255 -6.85 19.90 9.25
C TYR A 255 -8.00 20.13 10.25
N MET A 256 -8.51 19.07 10.88
CA MET A 256 -9.57 19.18 11.90
C MET A 256 -9.07 19.91 13.14
N LYS A 257 -7.83 19.62 13.56
CA LYS A 257 -7.20 20.32 14.68
C LYS A 257 -7.02 21.81 14.40
N ASP A 258 -6.63 22.19 13.19
CA ASP A 258 -6.50 23.59 12.78
C ASP A 258 -7.86 24.33 12.78
N LYS A 259 -8.96 23.58 12.63
CA LYS A 259 -10.35 24.06 12.80
C LYS A 259 -10.85 24.02 14.25
N GLY A 260 -10.00 23.64 15.21
CA GLY A 260 -10.36 23.56 16.63
C GLY A 260 -11.18 22.33 17.01
N VAL A 261 -11.20 21.27 16.18
CA VAL A 261 -11.89 20.01 16.46
C VAL A 261 -10.86 18.94 16.82
N ASP A 262 -10.96 18.34 18.01
CA ASP A 262 -10.09 17.22 18.40
C ASP A 262 -10.46 15.97 17.60
N TRP A 263 -9.48 15.12 17.30
CA TRP A 263 -9.71 13.87 16.57
C TRP A 263 -10.74 12.96 17.25
N ARG A 264 -10.82 12.99 18.58
CA ARG A 264 -11.81 12.20 19.34
C ARG A 264 -13.24 12.67 19.14
N ASP A 265 -13.43 13.91 18.69
CA ASP A 265 -14.73 14.56 18.56
C ASP A 265 -15.22 14.61 17.09
N VAL A 266 -14.42 14.10 16.14
CA VAL A 266 -14.84 14.05 14.73
C VAL A 266 -15.99 13.06 14.52
N LYS A 267 -16.83 13.34 13.54
CA LYS A 267 -17.89 12.41 13.12
C LYS A 267 -17.33 11.41 12.11
N PRO A 268 -17.35 10.09 12.38
CA PRO A 268 -16.78 9.11 11.45
C PRO A 268 -17.37 9.17 10.05
N GLN A 269 -18.69 9.31 9.93
CA GLN A 269 -19.39 9.49 8.64
C GLN A 269 -18.88 10.68 7.83
N GLU A 270 -18.52 11.78 8.50
CA GLU A 270 -17.99 12.98 7.84
C GLU A 270 -16.57 12.72 7.33
N MET A 271 -15.69 12.19 8.19
CA MET A 271 -14.28 11.93 7.83
C MET A 271 -14.14 10.87 6.74
N LEU A 272 -15.01 9.86 6.74
CA LEU A 272 -15.09 8.83 5.71
C LEU A 272 -15.78 9.32 4.44
N GLY A 273 -16.52 10.43 4.50
CA GLY A 273 -17.31 10.94 3.40
C GLY A 273 -16.48 11.50 2.24
N PHE A 274 -17.19 11.85 1.16
CA PHE A 274 -16.60 12.33 -0.08
C PHE A 274 -15.66 13.52 0.12
N ASP A 275 -16.05 14.50 0.93
CA ASP A 275 -15.32 15.76 1.09
C ASP A 275 -13.95 15.62 1.77
N TYR A 276 -13.73 14.53 2.51
CA TYR A 276 -12.48 14.29 3.25
C TYR A 276 -11.71 13.09 2.72
N SER A 277 -12.41 12.00 2.41
CA SER A 277 -11.78 10.71 2.06
C SER A 277 -11.93 10.30 0.60
N SER A 278 -12.61 11.05 -0.28
CA SER A 278 -12.41 10.82 -1.72
C SER A 278 -11.06 11.36 -2.17
N SER A 279 -10.53 10.91 -3.31
CA SER A 279 -9.28 11.45 -3.84
C SER A 279 -9.36 12.96 -4.12
N GLN A 280 -10.52 13.48 -4.57
CA GLN A 280 -10.72 14.92 -4.77
C GLN A 280 -10.86 15.67 -3.44
N GLY A 281 -11.66 15.13 -2.51
CA GLY A 281 -11.88 15.72 -1.18
C GLY A 281 -10.57 15.80 -0.41
N TYR A 282 -9.84 14.69 -0.33
CA TYR A 282 -8.54 14.64 0.32
C TYR A 282 -7.55 15.64 -0.28
N ALA A 283 -7.46 15.74 -1.61
CA ALA A 283 -6.55 16.70 -2.26
C ALA A 283 -6.87 18.14 -1.86
N LYS A 284 -8.15 18.49 -1.75
CA LYS A 284 -8.60 19.80 -1.26
C LYS A 284 -8.18 20.02 0.19
N ILE A 285 -8.36 19.03 1.08
CA ILE A 285 -7.92 19.09 2.48
C ILE A 285 -6.41 19.27 2.58
N ALA A 286 -5.64 18.43 1.89
CA ALA A 286 -4.17 18.47 1.92
C ALA A 286 -3.60 19.82 1.49
N SER A 287 -4.23 20.50 0.53
CA SER A 287 -3.82 21.84 0.08
C SER A 287 -3.97 22.95 1.13
N GLN A 288 -4.77 22.72 2.18
CA GLN A 288 -5.05 23.67 3.24
C GLN A 288 -4.22 23.43 4.51
N VAL A 289 -3.53 22.29 4.60
CA VAL A 289 -2.69 21.95 5.75
C VAL A 289 -1.27 22.43 5.48
N VAL A 290 -0.79 23.41 6.25
CA VAL A 290 0.61 23.84 6.18
C VAL A 290 1.47 22.75 6.83
N SER A 291 2.21 22.00 6.02
CA SER A 291 3.09 20.96 6.54
C SER A 291 4.21 21.58 7.38
N SER A 292 4.36 21.17 8.64
CA SER A 292 5.58 21.46 9.39
C SER A 292 6.77 20.75 8.71
N PRO A 293 7.99 21.32 8.71
CA PRO A 293 9.14 20.81 7.94
C PRO A 293 9.57 19.36 8.25
N ALA A 294 9.04 18.73 9.30
CA ALA A 294 9.37 17.37 9.71
C ALA A 294 8.66 16.25 8.91
N GLN A 295 7.69 16.57 8.04
CA GLN A 295 6.88 15.57 7.32
C GLN A 295 7.15 15.52 5.80
N ARG A 296 8.32 15.95 5.35
CA ARG A 296 8.78 15.66 3.97
C ARG A 296 9.28 14.22 3.88
N SER A 297 8.34 13.28 3.85
CA SER A 297 8.56 11.89 3.49
C SER A 297 7.46 11.46 2.51
N GLY A 298 7.79 11.45 1.22
CA GLY A 298 7.16 10.62 0.20
C GLY A 298 5.70 10.90 -0.16
N ASN A 299 5.48 11.90 -1.04
CA ASN A 299 4.32 11.87 -1.93
C ASN A 299 4.61 10.82 -3.02
N GLY A 300 4.09 9.60 -2.88
CA GLY A 300 4.26 8.58 -3.91
C GLY A 300 3.74 7.21 -3.49
N CYS A 301 2.96 6.56 -4.36
CA CYS A 301 2.77 5.12 -4.35
C CYS A 301 4.15 4.45 -4.27
N GLY A 302 4.47 3.91 -3.10
CA GLY A 302 5.79 3.39 -2.79
C GLY A 302 5.76 2.63 -1.49
N LEU A 303 5.21 1.41 -1.55
CA LEU A 303 5.83 0.35 -0.77
C LEU A 303 7.16 0.05 -1.44
N ASP A 304 8.20 -0.02 -0.61
CA ASP A 304 9.59 -0.28 -0.94
C ASP A 304 9.73 -1.46 -1.92
N LEU A 305 9.92 -1.15 -3.21
CA LEU A 305 10.54 -2.02 -4.20
C LEU A 305 11.85 -1.35 -4.60
N GLY A 306 12.86 -1.54 -3.76
CA GLY A 306 14.23 -1.13 -4.04
C GLY A 306 14.79 -1.84 -5.27
N GLY A 307 14.91 -1.09 -6.37
CA GLY A 307 15.92 -1.29 -7.41
C GLY A 307 15.57 -2.24 -8.55
N ALA A 308 14.98 -1.71 -9.63
CA ALA A 308 15.16 -2.27 -10.96
C ALA A 308 15.41 -1.14 -11.97
N VAL A 309 16.46 -1.34 -12.77
CA VAL A 309 17.08 -0.42 -13.72
C VAL A 309 16.11 -0.03 -14.84
N SER A 310 15.96 1.27 -15.09
CA SER A 310 15.16 1.82 -16.19
C SER A 310 15.86 1.67 -17.55
N PRO A 311 15.17 1.27 -18.64
CA PRO A 311 15.64 1.51 -20.00
C PRO A 311 15.31 2.93 -20.47
N PRO A 312 16.10 3.52 -21.40
CA PRO A 312 16.03 4.95 -21.72
C PRO A 312 14.81 5.33 -22.56
N ALA A 313 14.27 6.51 -22.24
CA ALA A 313 13.16 7.17 -22.91
C ALA A 313 13.51 7.59 -24.35
N ARG A 314 12.57 7.41 -25.28
CA ARG A 314 12.55 8.12 -26.57
C ARG A 314 11.57 9.27 -26.50
N SER A 315 12.04 10.43 -26.94
CA SER A 315 11.31 11.68 -27.09
C SER A 315 10.36 11.66 -28.28
N GLY A 316 9.23 12.34 -28.15
CA GLY A 316 8.28 12.57 -29.24
C GLY A 316 7.26 13.63 -28.85
N SER A 317 7.57 14.88 -29.20
CA SER A 317 6.75 16.08 -29.13
C SER A 317 5.52 16.02 -30.05
N GLY A 318 4.40 16.64 -29.64
CA GLY A 318 3.34 17.04 -30.57
C GLY A 318 2.05 17.47 -29.88
N CYS A 319 1.91 18.77 -29.63
CA CYS A 319 0.61 19.40 -29.35
C CYS A 319 -0.12 19.63 -30.67
N GLY A 320 -1.35 19.11 -30.80
CA GLY A 320 -2.28 19.41 -31.88
C GLY A 320 -3.68 19.56 -31.31
N LEU A 321 -4.27 20.73 -31.53
CA LEU A 321 -5.68 21.03 -31.29
C LEU A 321 -6.52 20.36 -32.37
N ASP A 322 -7.57 19.63 -32.00
CA ASP A 322 -8.83 19.66 -32.76
C ASP A 322 -10.03 19.14 -31.98
N SER A 323 -11.18 19.68 -32.37
CA SER A 323 -12.51 19.67 -31.79
C SER A 323 -13.27 18.33 -31.84
N GLY A 324 -14.18 18.12 -30.87
CA GLY A 324 -15.42 17.36 -31.07
C GLY A 324 -15.62 16.13 -30.18
N GLY A 325 -16.61 16.23 -29.27
CA GLY A 325 -17.50 15.14 -28.87
C GLY A 325 -16.92 13.88 -28.22
N ALA A 326 -16.86 13.87 -26.89
CA ALA A 326 -17.29 12.79 -25.99
C ALA A 326 -16.71 13.07 -24.59
N VAL A 327 -17.54 13.02 -23.55
CA VAL A 327 -17.05 12.93 -22.18
C VAL A 327 -16.34 11.58 -22.07
N PRO A 328 -15.03 11.51 -21.77
CA PRO A 328 -14.36 10.23 -21.59
C PRO A 328 -14.99 9.49 -20.40
N PRO A 329 -15.14 8.15 -20.46
CA PRO A 329 -15.54 7.40 -19.28
C PRO A 329 -14.55 7.69 -18.13
N PRO A 330 -15.01 7.72 -16.87
CA PRO A 330 -14.11 7.86 -15.74
C PRO A 330 -13.02 6.77 -15.86
N ARG A 331 -11.75 7.20 -15.84
CA ARG A 331 -10.61 6.30 -15.94
C ARG A 331 -10.73 5.21 -14.87
N GLN A 332 -10.58 3.95 -15.28
CA GLN A 332 -10.15 2.88 -14.38
C GLN A 332 -8.91 3.39 -13.63
N GLN A 333 -9.00 3.47 -12.31
CA GLN A 333 -7.94 3.99 -11.47
C GLN A 333 -7.00 2.84 -11.14
N ASN A 334 -5.70 3.04 -11.38
CA ASN A 334 -4.65 2.08 -11.10
C ASN A 334 -4.58 1.84 -9.58
N GLY A 335 -5.29 0.84 -9.07
CA GLY A 335 -5.07 0.31 -7.73
C GLY A 335 -3.82 -0.55 -7.68
N CYS A 336 -3.24 -0.70 -6.50
CA CYS A 336 -2.10 -1.58 -6.27
C CYS A 336 -2.58 -3.05 -6.34
N GLY A 337 -2.15 -3.80 -7.36
CA GLY A 337 -2.34 -5.25 -7.45
C GLY A 337 -1.30 -6.01 -6.62
N LEU A 338 -1.53 -7.32 -6.44
CA LEU A 338 -0.57 -8.27 -5.82
C LEU A 338 0.39 -8.87 -6.84
#